data_AF-A0A2V3HN92-F1
#
_entry.id   AF-A0A2V3HN92-F1
#
_cell.length_a   1.000
_cell.length_b   1.000
_cell.length_c   1.000
_cell.angle_alpha   90.00
_cell.angle_beta   90.00
_cell.angle_gamma   90.00
#
_symmetry.space_group_name_H-M   'P 1'
#
loop_
_entity.id
_entity.type
_entity.pdbx_description
1 polymer ?
#
loop_
_entity_poly.entity_id
_entity_poly.type
_entity_poly.pdbx_seq_one_letter_code
_entity_poly.pdbx_strand_id
1 'polypeptide(L)'
;MKSTSFPWLIENNPALVGIETSGRQELWGTLDEVLEVCNHVDGTVPVLNMGHLHARGHGRLRTSEDFAELFDEVRERLGGKTFFCHFSGVEHRMGNALHYTQIKKSDLKFEPLAEFLAEEGDWLDVTIISDSPLLEHDAMFMLQQYDRAKHRLLEKKARDERNIDLALKAGLDPAELAARTKAEKEKRIASEQEAKKSAAEAAEKKSKKAAEPKKKAKPKKSAAKAADDDDIF
;
A
#
# COMPACT_ATOMS: atom_id res chain seq x y z
N MET A 1 26.76 37.54 -10.88
CA MET A 1 25.30 37.36 -11.00
C MET A 1 25.05 36.01 -11.64
N LYS A 2 24.51 35.03 -10.89
CA LYS A 2 24.18 33.72 -11.44
C LYS A 2 22.89 33.87 -12.24
N SER A 3 22.97 33.70 -13.56
CA SER A 3 21.80 33.47 -14.40
C SER A 3 21.19 32.13 -13.98
N THR A 4 20.04 32.15 -13.33
CA THR A 4 19.26 30.95 -13.03
C THR A 4 18.24 30.73 -14.14
N SER A 5 18.24 29.55 -14.75
CA SER A 5 17.41 29.20 -15.91
C SER A 5 15.90 29.29 -15.66
N PHE A 6 15.47 29.43 -14.41
CA PHE A 6 14.07 29.47 -14.01
C PHE A 6 13.81 30.63 -13.04
N PRO A 7 13.65 31.87 -13.55
CA PRO A 7 13.47 33.06 -12.71
C PRO A 7 12.22 33.02 -11.81
N TRP A 8 11.16 32.31 -12.23
CA TRP A 8 9.93 32.14 -11.45
C TRP A 8 10.08 31.21 -10.24
N LEU A 9 11.17 30.44 -10.17
CA LEU A 9 11.47 29.57 -9.04
C LEU A 9 12.00 30.37 -7.84
N ILE A 10 12.39 31.63 -8.07
CA ILE A 10 13.01 32.50 -7.08
C ILE A 10 12.18 33.75 -6.95
N GLU A 11 11.32 33.74 -5.92
CA GLU A 11 10.93 34.85 -5.05
C GLU A 11 9.57 34.46 -4.43
N ASN A 12 9.62 33.78 -3.28
CA ASN A 12 8.54 33.56 -2.31
C ASN A 12 7.79 32.21 -2.28
N ASN A 13 8.03 31.25 -3.20
CA ASN A 13 7.59 29.85 -3.01
C ASN A 13 8.44 28.86 -3.85
N PRO A 14 9.61 28.41 -3.36
CA PRO A 14 10.47 27.49 -4.11
C PRO A 14 9.76 26.14 -4.34
N ALA A 15 9.98 25.53 -5.50
CA ALA A 15 9.45 24.20 -5.79
C ALA A 15 10.05 23.17 -4.83
N LEU A 16 9.20 22.28 -4.29
CA LEU A 16 9.65 21.17 -3.46
C LEU A 16 10.33 20.10 -4.32
N VAL A 17 11.35 19.47 -3.76
CA VAL A 17 12.01 18.31 -4.36
C VAL A 17 11.43 17.04 -3.74
N GLY A 18 10.72 16.25 -4.55
CA GLY A 18 10.19 14.95 -4.14
C GLY A 18 11.29 13.90 -4.05
N ILE A 19 11.48 13.31 -2.86
CA ILE A 19 12.42 12.22 -2.64
C ILE A 19 11.63 10.91 -2.60
N GLU A 20 11.77 10.09 -3.65
CA GLU A 20 10.98 8.87 -3.80
C GLU A 20 11.65 7.64 -3.17
N THR A 21 10.86 6.83 -2.49
CA THR A 21 11.28 5.49 -2.05
C THR A 21 11.58 4.59 -3.25
N SER A 22 12.62 3.77 -3.19
CA SER A 22 13.05 2.86 -4.26
C SER A 22 12.59 1.42 -4.03
N GLY A 23 12.25 0.70 -5.10
CA GLY A 23 11.76 -0.69 -5.01
C GLY A 23 12.82 -1.79 -4.99
N ARG A 24 14.09 -1.48 -5.27
CA ARG A 24 15.19 -2.47 -5.30
C ARG A 24 16.07 -2.34 -4.08
N GLN A 25 16.35 -3.44 -3.39
CA GLN A 25 17.09 -3.47 -2.13
C GLN A 25 18.54 -2.97 -2.23
N GLU A 26 19.18 -3.16 -3.39
CA GLU A 26 20.54 -2.70 -3.66
C GLU A 26 20.66 -1.18 -3.83
N LEU A 27 19.55 -0.49 -4.09
CA LEU A 27 19.51 0.95 -4.26
C LEU A 27 19.24 1.65 -2.93
N TRP A 28 19.74 2.87 -2.80
CA TRP A 28 19.30 3.80 -1.76
C TRP A 28 17.84 4.18 -1.97
N GLY A 29 17.10 4.41 -0.88
CA GLY A 29 15.70 4.84 -0.93
C GLY A 29 14.75 3.94 -0.15
N THR A 30 15.21 3.36 0.97
CA THR A 30 14.31 2.82 1.99
C THR A 30 13.41 3.92 2.57
N LEU A 31 12.32 3.54 3.22
CA LEU A 31 11.46 4.50 3.93
C LEU A 31 12.28 5.32 4.94
N ASP A 32 13.10 4.64 5.75
CA ASP A 32 13.97 5.28 6.75
C ASP A 32 14.90 6.32 6.12
N GLU A 33 15.61 5.96 5.06
CA GLU A 33 16.54 6.85 4.37
C GLU A 33 15.85 8.07 3.77
N VAL A 34 14.68 7.87 3.16
CA VAL A 34 13.90 8.97 2.55
C VAL A 34 13.39 9.92 3.63
N LEU A 35 12.80 9.41 4.71
CA LEU A 35 12.28 10.23 5.80
C LEU A 35 13.41 10.99 6.52
N GLU A 36 14.58 10.35 6.69
CA GLU A 36 15.75 11.00 7.28
C GLU A 36 16.21 12.21 6.46
N VAL A 37 16.30 12.09 5.14
CA VAL A 37 16.65 13.22 4.27
C VAL A 37 15.58 14.31 4.35
N CYS A 38 14.30 13.93 4.30
CA CYS A 38 13.20 14.89 4.35
C CYS A 38 13.10 15.65 5.68
N ASN A 39 13.62 15.09 6.76
CA ASN A 39 13.65 15.75 8.07
C ASN A 39 14.85 16.70 8.23
N HIS A 40 15.92 16.52 7.46
CA HIS A 40 17.17 17.28 7.61
C HIS A 40 17.45 18.28 6.48
N VAL A 41 16.76 18.16 5.35
CA VAL A 41 16.98 18.99 4.16
C VAL A 41 15.73 19.78 3.82
N ASP A 42 15.77 21.09 4.07
CA ASP A 42 14.70 22.01 3.72
C ASP A 42 14.36 21.98 2.22
N GLY A 43 13.08 22.15 1.89
CA GLY A 43 12.59 22.13 0.52
C GLY A 43 12.45 20.75 -0.10
N THR A 44 12.50 19.69 0.71
CA THR A 44 12.23 18.31 0.27
C THR A 44 10.92 17.78 0.84
N VAL A 45 10.32 16.81 0.15
CA VAL A 45 9.07 16.15 0.55
C VAL A 45 9.16 14.67 0.18
N PRO A 46 8.72 13.73 1.05
CA PRO A 46 8.78 12.33 0.70
C PRO A 46 7.74 11.99 -0.38
N VAL A 47 8.12 11.09 -1.28
CA VAL A 47 7.22 10.45 -2.24
C VAL A 47 7.19 8.96 -1.93
N LEU A 48 6.09 8.52 -1.35
CA LEU A 48 5.89 7.14 -0.93
C LEU A 48 5.37 6.32 -2.12
N ASN A 49 6.25 5.56 -2.75
CA ASN A 49 5.84 4.66 -3.82
C ASN A 49 5.35 3.34 -3.22
N MET A 50 4.03 3.12 -3.27
CA MET A 50 3.39 1.95 -2.65
C MET A 50 3.84 0.65 -3.30
N GLY A 51 4.09 0.64 -4.61
CA GLY A 51 4.65 -0.52 -5.30
C GLY A 51 6.04 -0.88 -4.79
N HIS A 52 6.90 0.13 -4.60
CA HIS A 52 8.24 -0.05 -4.06
C HIS A 52 8.23 -0.53 -2.60
N LEU A 53 7.46 0.14 -1.75
CA LEU A 53 7.35 -0.21 -0.33
C LEU A 53 6.73 -1.60 -0.14
N HIS A 54 5.73 -1.96 -0.94
CA HIS A 54 5.14 -3.29 -0.94
C HIS A 54 6.16 -4.36 -1.35
N ALA A 55 6.89 -4.12 -2.46
CA ALA A 55 7.92 -5.04 -2.94
C ALA A 55 9.03 -5.26 -1.90
N ARG A 56 9.61 -4.19 -1.37
CA ARG A 56 10.66 -4.26 -0.33
C ARG A 56 10.21 -4.96 0.94
N GLY A 57 8.95 -4.76 1.31
CA GLY A 57 8.32 -5.43 2.45
C GLY A 57 7.87 -6.87 2.18
N HIS A 58 8.30 -7.51 1.08
CA HIS A 58 7.88 -8.87 0.72
C HIS A 58 6.35 -9.03 0.58
N GLY A 59 5.71 -7.98 0.05
CA GLY A 59 4.27 -7.90 -0.12
C GLY A 59 3.51 -7.48 1.13
N ARG A 60 4.07 -6.56 1.93
CA ARG A 60 3.52 -6.18 3.24
C ARG A 60 2.19 -5.43 3.21
N LEU A 61 1.94 -4.60 2.19
CA LEU A 61 0.76 -3.73 2.15
C LEU A 61 -0.46 -4.49 1.58
N ARG A 62 -1.31 -5.06 2.44
CA ARG A 62 -2.47 -5.88 2.03
C ARG A 62 -3.79 -5.50 2.67
N THR A 63 -3.76 -4.80 3.79
CA THR A 63 -4.91 -4.43 4.61
C THR A 63 -4.88 -2.95 4.93
N SER A 64 -6.01 -2.36 5.33
CA SER A 64 -6.08 -0.93 5.66
C SER A 64 -5.14 -0.57 6.81
N GLU A 65 -4.95 -1.48 7.76
CA GLU A 65 -4.06 -1.31 8.91
C GLU A 65 -2.58 -1.36 8.52
N ASP A 66 -2.19 -2.12 7.50
CA ASP A 66 -0.81 -2.08 7.00
C ASP A 66 -0.47 -0.67 6.43
N PHE A 67 -1.46 -0.01 5.83
CA PHE A 67 -1.33 1.38 5.40
C PHE A 67 -1.38 2.36 6.57
N ALA A 68 -2.21 2.10 7.59
CA ALA A 68 -2.24 2.90 8.81
C ALA A 68 -0.89 2.91 9.51
N GLU A 69 -0.28 1.73 9.73
CA GLU A 69 1.05 1.61 10.32
C GLU A 69 2.11 2.37 9.51
N LEU A 70 2.07 2.27 8.18
CA LEU A 70 2.98 2.99 7.30
C LEU A 70 2.83 4.52 7.45
N PHE A 71 1.60 5.04 7.41
CA PHE A 71 1.39 6.48 7.49
C PHE A 71 1.59 7.03 8.89
N ASP A 72 1.33 6.24 9.93
CA ASP A 72 1.66 6.59 11.30
C ASP A 72 3.17 6.71 11.50
N GLU A 73 3.97 5.79 10.94
CA GLU A 73 5.43 5.90 10.93
C GLU A 73 5.90 7.19 10.26
N VAL A 74 5.31 7.54 9.11
CA VAL A 74 5.62 8.79 8.38
C VAL A 74 5.23 10.02 9.20
N ARG A 75 4.05 10.00 9.82
CA ARG A 75 3.52 11.08 10.67
C ARG A 75 4.40 11.32 11.88
N GLU A 76 4.81 10.27 12.57
CA GLU A 76 5.63 10.37 13.77
C GLU A 76 7.01 10.96 13.48
N ARG A 77 7.59 10.65 12.32
CA ARG A 77 8.94 11.11 11.97
C ARG A 77 9.00 12.48 11.33
N LEU A 78 8.04 12.82 10.45
CA LEU A 78 8.04 14.12 9.78
C LEU A 78 7.19 15.18 10.50
N GLY A 79 6.27 14.76 11.37
CA GLY A 79 5.31 15.65 12.05
C GLY A 79 4.31 16.36 11.13
N GLY A 80 4.44 16.16 9.81
CA GLY A 80 3.63 16.80 8.77
C GLY A 80 2.48 15.93 8.27
N LYS A 81 1.55 16.57 7.57
CA LYS A 81 0.37 15.94 6.96
C LYS A 81 0.50 15.78 5.43
N THR A 82 1.43 16.51 4.83
CA THR A 82 1.53 16.64 3.37
C THR A 82 2.67 15.79 2.84
N PHE A 83 2.33 14.80 2.03
CA PHE A 83 3.28 14.04 1.22
C PHE A 83 2.60 13.46 -0.02
N PHE A 84 3.40 12.96 -0.95
CA PHE A 84 2.91 12.39 -2.20
C PHE A 84 2.99 10.87 -2.14
N CYS A 85 2.05 10.21 -2.80
CA CYS A 85 2.04 8.77 -2.95
C CYS A 85 2.01 8.42 -4.43
N HIS A 86 2.86 7.49 -4.84
CA HIS A 86 2.72 6.85 -6.14
C HIS A 86 2.04 5.50 -5.94
N PHE A 87 1.07 5.19 -6.80
CA PHE A 87 0.35 3.93 -6.75
C PHE A 87 0.29 3.28 -8.13
N SER A 88 0.72 2.03 -8.18
CA SER A 88 0.59 1.15 -9.33
C SER A 88 0.49 -0.28 -8.82
N GLY A 89 0.10 -1.21 -9.68
CA GLY A 89 0.44 -2.61 -9.44
C GLY A 89 1.97 -2.78 -9.54
N VAL A 90 2.50 -3.78 -8.85
CA VAL A 90 3.91 -4.15 -8.92
C VAL A 90 4.07 -5.66 -9.05
N GLU A 91 4.96 -6.09 -9.94
CA GLU A 91 5.54 -7.42 -9.90
C GLU A 91 6.83 -7.36 -9.07
N HIS A 92 6.94 -8.22 -8.07
CA HIS A 92 8.10 -8.25 -7.18
C HIS A 92 8.57 -9.66 -6.89
N ARG A 93 9.87 -9.78 -6.60
CA ARG A 93 10.50 -11.05 -6.23
C ARG A 93 11.57 -10.80 -5.20
N MET A 94 11.57 -11.59 -4.12
CA MET A 94 12.62 -11.56 -3.09
C MET A 94 12.90 -10.15 -2.57
N GLY A 95 11.86 -9.35 -2.31
CA GLY A 95 12.05 -7.99 -1.77
C GLY A 95 12.38 -6.93 -2.82
N ASN A 96 12.37 -7.25 -4.11
CA ASN A 96 12.76 -6.34 -5.18
C ASN A 96 11.62 -6.12 -6.17
N ALA A 97 11.30 -4.86 -6.47
CA ALA A 97 10.39 -4.48 -7.54
C ALA A 97 11.03 -4.77 -8.91
N LEU A 98 10.27 -5.43 -9.79
CA LEU A 98 10.70 -5.78 -11.14
C LEU A 98 10.08 -4.83 -12.16
N HIS A 99 8.75 -4.88 -12.29
CA HIS A 99 7.99 -4.11 -13.27
C HIS A 99 6.70 -3.58 -12.65
N TYR A 100 6.30 -2.37 -13.06
CA TYR A 100 4.95 -1.90 -12.78
C TYR A 100 3.94 -2.68 -13.60
N THR A 101 2.80 -2.93 -12.98
CA THR A 101 1.68 -3.64 -13.56
C THR A 101 0.40 -2.87 -13.33
N GLN A 102 -0.66 -3.27 -14.02
CA GLN A 102 -2.01 -2.81 -13.73
C GLN A 102 -2.39 -3.20 -12.31
N ILE A 103 -3.13 -2.36 -11.58
CA ILE A 103 -3.51 -2.61 -10.18
C ILE A 103 -4.18 -3.98 -10.02
N LYS A 104 -5.04 -4.36 -10.98
CA LYS A 104 -5.74 -5.66 -10.95
C LYS A 104 -4.83 -6.88 -11.04
N LYS A 105 -3.65 -6.76 -11.65
CA LYS A 105 -2.69 -7.86 -11.87
C LYS A 105 -1.66 -8.04 -10.77
N SER A 106 -1.56 -7.09 -9.83
CA SER A 106 -0.65 -7.16 -8.68
C SER A 106 -1.32 -7.77 -7.45
N ASP A 107 -0.51 -8.24 -6.50
CA ASP A 107 -0.96 -8.57 -5.14
C ASP A 107 -1.10 -7.32 -4.24
N LEU A 108 -0.56 -6.17 -4.66
CA LEU A 108 -0.87 -4.86 -4.08
C LEU A 108 -2.24 -4.39 -4.59
N LYS A 109 -3.22 -4.34 -3.69
CA LYS A 109 -4.59 -3.88 -3.97
C LYS A 109 -4.82 -2.47 -3.48
N PHE A 110 -5.63 -1.70 -4.19
CA PHE A 110 -5.94 -0.31 -3.81
C PHE A 110 -7.10 -0.22 -2.83
N GLU A 111 -8.01 -1.19 -2.84
CA GLU A 111 -9.19 -1.21 -1.98
C GLU A 111 -8.86 -1.06 -0.49
N PRO A 112 -7.84 -1.72 0.09
CA PRO A 112 -7.50 -1.52 1.49
C PRO A 112 -6.95 -0.11 1.79
N LEU A 113 -6.20 0.49 0.85
CA LEU A 113 -5.78 1.88 0.97
C LEU A 113 -7.00 2.83 0.91
N ALA A 114 -7.95 2.58 0.01
CA ALA A 114 -9.18 3.35 -0.09
C ALA A 114 -10.02 3.29 1.20
N GLU A 115 -10.10 2.11 1.83
CA GLU A 115 -10.76 1.91 3.11
C GLU A 115 -10.08 2.73 4.22
N PHE A 116 -8.75 2.63 4.35
CA PHE A 116 -7.99 3.45 5.28
C PHE A 116 -8.22 4.96 5.06
N LEU A 117 -8.12 5.42 3.81
CA LEU A 117 -8.31 6.84 3.48
C LEU A 117 -9.72 7.35 3.82
N ALA A 118 -10.72 6.48 3.76
CA ALA A 118 -12.10 6.82 4.09
C ALA A 118 -12.36 6.81 5.60
N GLU A 119 -11.79 5.86 6.33
CA GLU A 119 -12.04 5.67 7.77
C GLU A 119 -11.15 6.54 8.67
N GLU A 120 -9.87 6.67 8.32
CA GLU A 120 -8.84 7.30 9.17
C GLU A 120 -8.01 8.36 8.42
N GLY A 121 -8.15 8.46 7.10
CA GLY A 121 -7.35 9.37 6.27
C GLY A 121 -7.66 10.86 6.38
N ASP A 122 -8.61 11.29 7.22
CA ASP A 122 -9.02 12.69 7.34
C ASP A 122 -7.89 13.64 7.78
N TRP A 123 -6.85 13.11 8.43
CA TRP A 123 -5.68 13.90 8.84
C TRP A 123 -4.64 14.06 7.73
N LEU A 124 -4.73 13.29 6.65
CA LEU A 124 -3.76 13.27 5.56
C LEU A 124 -4.09 14.33 4.50
N ASP A 125 -3.07 15.07 4.10
CA ASP A 125 -3.09 15.93 2.91
C ASP A 125 -2.24 15.28 1.82
N VAL A 126 -2.76 14.17 1.27
CA VAL A 126 -2.02 13.30 0.36
C VAL A 126 -2.53 13.42 -1.08
N THR A 127 -1.60 13.56 -2.02
CA THR A 127 -1.88 13.40 -3.45
C THR A 127 -1.41 12.02 -3.90
N ILE A 128 -2.33 11.22 -4.44
CA ILE A 128 -2.03 9.89 -4.99
C ILE A 128 -1.93 9.98 -6.51
N ILE A 129 -0.76 9.63 -7.05
CA ILE A 129 -0.43 9.67 -8.46
C ILE A 129 -0.44 8.23 -8.98
N SER A 130 -1.15 7.98 -10.08
CA SER A 130 -1.13 6.69 -10.76
C SER A 130 0.17 6.58 -11.55
N ASP A 131 0.97 5.54 -11.28
CA ASP A 131 2.17 5.16 -12.07
C ASP A 131 1.90 3.89 -12.91
N SER A 132 0.64 3.48 -12.98
CA SER A 132 0.23 2.28 -13.71
C SER A 132 0.50 2.44 -15.21
N PRO A 133 0.88 1.34 -15.92
CA PRO A 133 0.90 1.33 -17.39
C PRO A 133 -0.49 1.56 -18.02
N LEU A 134 -1.59 1.54 -17.24
CA LEU A 134 -2.93 1.98 -17.66
C LEU A 134 -3.34 3.25 -16.88
N LEU A 135 -2.62 4.34 -17.11
CA LEU A 135 -2.61 5.55 -16.28
C LEU A 135 -4.01 6.06 -15.90
N GLU A 136 -4.82 6.48 -16.88
CA GLU A 136 -6.12 7.12 -16.67
C GLU A 136 -7.17 6.12 -16.16
N HIS A 137 -7.12 4.89 -16.69
CA HIS A 137 -8.06 3.85 -16.29
C HIS A 137 -7.86 3.47 -14.82
N ASP A 138 -6.62 3.27 -14.39
CA ASP A 138 -6.32 2.90 -13.01
C ASP A 138 -6.48 4.10 -12.06
N ALA A 139 -6.21 5.34 -12.51
CA ALA A 139 -6.53 6.55 -11.74
C ALA A 139 -8.04 6.67 -11.47
N MET A 140 -8.87 6.46 -12.50
CA MET A 140 -10.33 6.46 -12.34
C MET A 140 -10.81 5.30 -11.47
N PHE A 141 -10.20 4.12 -11.60
CA PHE A 141 -10.49 2.99 -10.73
C PHE A 141 -10.22 3.33 -9.26
N MET A 142 -9.07 3.94 -8.95
CA MET A 142 -8.71 4.35 -7.59
C MET A 142 -9.73 5.34 -7.01
N LEU A 143 -10.12 6.37 -7.77
CA LEU A 143 -11.15 7.32 -7.35
C LEU A 143 -12.48 6.63 -7.03
N GLN A 144 -12.94 5.73 -7.91
CA GLN A 144 -14.18 4.97 -7.67
C GLN A 144 -14.11 4.06 -6.44
N GLN A 145 -12.95 3.46 -6.15
CA GLN A 145 -12.77 2.65 -4.95
C GLN A 145 -12.88 3.50 -3.69
N TYR A 146 -12.29 4.70 -3.70
CA TYR A 146 -12.37 5.65 -2.60
C TYR A 146 -13.81 6.14 -2.36
N ASP A 147 -14.51 6.56 -3.41
CA ASP A 147 -15.91 7.00 -3.29
C ASP A 147 -16.80 5.88 -2.74
N ARG A 148 -16.58 4.65 -3.21
CA ARG A 148 -17.29 3.47 -2.71
C ARG A 148 -16.99 3.20 -1.23
N ALA A 149 -15.73 3.32 -0.81
CA ALA A 149 -15.34 3.15 0.59
C ALA A 149 -16.01 4.21 1.47
N LYS A 150 -16.01 5.49 1.04
CA LYS A 150 -16.72 6.59 1.72
C LYS A 150 -18.22 6.34 1.84
N HIS A 151 -18.87 5.93 0.75
CA HIS A 151 -20.31 5.62 0.77
C HIS A 151 -20.64 4.51 1.77
N ARG A 152 -19.88 3.41 1.77
CA ARG A 152 -20.06 2.31 2.73
C ARG A 152 -19.89 2.78 4.17
N LEU A 153 -18.90 3.65 4.42
CA LEU A 153 -18.68 4.21 5.75
C LEU A 153 -19.86 5.07 6.21
N LEU A 154 -20.39 5.93 5.33
CA LEU A 154 -21.56 6.77 5.63
C LEU A 154 -22.80 5.91 5.91
N GLU A 155 -23.04 4.87 5.12
CA GLU A 155 -24.15 3.92 5.35
C GLU A 155 -24.02 3.20 6.69
N LYS A 156 -22.80 2.77 7.05
CA LYS A 156 -22.50 2.14 8.35
C LYS A 156 -22.75 3.11 9.50
N LYS A 157 -22.23 4.35 9.42
CA LYS A 157 -22.47 5.40 10.42
C LYS A 157 -23.95 5.69 10.60
N ALA A 158 -24.70 5.88 9.50
CA ALA A 158 -26.15 6.11 9.56
C ALA A 158 -26.95 4.91 10.10
N ARG A 159 -26.47 3.68 9.88
CA ARG A 159 -27.05 2.48 10.49
C ARG A 159 -26.79 2.45 11.99
N ASP A 160 -25.55 2.73 12.40
CA ASP A 160 -25.14 2.71 13.81
C ASP A 160 -25.87 3.80 14.60
N GLU A 161 -25.99 5.01 14.07
CA GLU A 161 -26.78 6.11 14.65
C GLU A 161 -28.25 5.74 14.83
N ARG A 162 -28.88 5.12 13.81
CA ARG A 162 -30.27 4.64 13.93
C ARG A 162 -30.43 3.57 15.00
N ASN A 163 -29.48 2.65 15.10
CA ASN A 163 -29.50 1.61 16.14
C ASN A 163 -29.36 2.24 17.54
N ILE A 164 -28.50 3.25 17.67
CA ILE A 164 -28.30 3.99 18.93
C ILE A 164 -29.59 4.74 19.32
N ASP A 165 -30.20 5.48 18.40
CA ASP A 165 -31.45 6.21 18.65
C ASP A 165 -32.60 5.28 19.06
N LEU A 166 -32.75 4.13 18.41
CA LEU A 166 -33.73 3.12 18.79
C LEU A 166 -33.47 2.53 20.18
N ALA A 167 -32.21 2.28 20.54
CA ALA A 167 -31.84 1.78 21.86
C ALA A 167 -32.12 2.80 22.98
N LEU A 168 -31.82 4.08 22.72
CA LEU A 168 -32.15 5.18 23.65
C LEU A 168 -33.67 5.32 23.83
N LYS A 169 -34.45 5.23 22.75
CA LYS A 169 -35.92 5.23 22.82
C LYS A 169 -36.49 4.02 23.54
N ALA A 170 -35.80 2.88 23.51
CA ALA A 170 -36.15 1.68 24.25
C ALA A 170 -35.73 1.71 25.74
N GLY A 171 -35.11 2.81 26.20
CA GLY A 171 -34.75 3.02 27.60
C GLY A 171 -33.43 2.40 28.05
N LEU A 172 -32.53 2.04 27.13
CA LEU A 172 -31.15 1.67 27.51
C LEU A 172 -30.38 2.90 27.98
N ASP A 173 -29.61 2.74 29.07
CA ASP A 173 -28.70 3.76 29.57
C ASP A 173 -27.58 4.06 28.54
N PRO A 174 -27.35 5.34 28.17
CA PRO A 174 -26.28 5.75 27.27
C PRO A 174 -24.89 5.18 27.61
N ALA A 175 -24.58 5.02 28.91
CA ALA A 175 -23.29 4.48 29.36
C ALA A 175 -23.13 2.99 29.02
N GLU A 176 -24.21 2.21 29.13
CA GLU A 176 -24.22 0.78 28.82
C GLU A 176 -24.14 0.54 27.30
N LEU A 177 -24.79 1.40 26.51
CA LEU A 177 -24.74 1.35 25.05
C LEU A 177 -23.33 1.66 24.53
N ALA A 178 -22.69 2.72 25.04
CA ALA A 178 -21.32 3.07 24.67
C ALA A 178 -20.32 1.97 25.06
N ALA A 179 -20.50 1.34 26.23
CA ALA A 179 -19.68 0.21 26.66
C ALA A 179 -19.85 -1.01 25.75
N ARG A 180 -21.07 -1.32 25.31
CA ARG A 180 -21.36 -2.40 24.34
C ARG A 180 -20.74 -2.12 22.97
N THR A 181 -20.92 -0.92 22.43
CA THR A 181 -20.34 -0.55 21.13
C THR A 181 -18.82 -0.57 21.17
N LYS A 182 -18.20 -0.12 22.26
CA LYS A 182 -16.75 -0.20 22.48
C LYS A 182 -16.28 -1.65 22.54
N ALA A 183 -16.95 -2.50 23.34
CA ALA A 183 -16.62 -3.91 23.45
C ALA A 183 -16.79 -4.66 22.12
N GLU A 184 -17.77 -4.29 21.29
CA GLU A 184 -17.97 -4.88 19.96
C GLU A 184 -16.92 -4.43 18.94
N LYS A 185 -16.50 -3.16 19.00
CA LYS A 185 -15.35 -2.66 18.22
C LYS A 185 -14.06 -3.36 18.62
N GLU A 186 -13.77 -3.47 19.92
CA GLU A 186 -12.57 -4.16 20.43
C GLU A 186 -12.57 -5.64 20.05
N LYS A 187 -13.72 -6.33 20.08
CA LYS A 187 -13.84 -7.71 19.60
C LYS A 187 -13.61 -7.85 18.10
N ARG A 188 -14.12 -6.92 17.28
CA ARG A 188 -13.87 -6.92 15.83
C ARG A 188 -12.39 -6.76 15.54
N ILE A 189 -11.76 -5.75 16.13
CA ILE A 189 -10.33 -5.48 16.00
C ILE A 189 -9.51 -6.70 16.44
N ALA A 190 -9.85 -7.31 17.58
CA ALA A 190 -9.17 -8.52 18.05
C ALA A 190 -9.34 -9.71 17.09
N SER A 191 -10.55 -9.92 16.55
CA SER A 191 -10.81 -11.01 15.58
C SER A 191 -10.12 -10.78 14.23
N GLU A 192 -10.02 -9.53 13.79
CA GLU A 192 -9.31 -9.15 12.56
C GLU A 192 -7.80 -9.31 12.74
N GLN A 193 -7.25 -8.93 13.90
CA GLN A 193 -5.85 -9.17 14.24
C GLN A 193 -5.51 -10.67 14.33
N GLU A 194 -6.40 -11.49 14.88
CA GLU A 194 -6.21 -12.94 14.98
C GLU A 194 -6.30 -13.64 13.62
N ALA A 195 -7.23 -13.21 12.76
CA ALA A 195 -7.33 -13.65 11.37
C ALA A 195 -6.10 -13.25 10.52
N LYS A 196 -5.53 -12.06 10.79
CA LYS A 196 -4.30 -11.60 10.13
C LYS A 196 -3.06 -12.37 10.58
N LYS A 197 -2.93 -12.66 11.88
CA LYS A 197 -1.80 -13.46 12.40
C LYS A 197 -1.77 -14.83 11.75
N SER A 198 -2.93 -15.47 11.66
CA SER A 198 -3.09 -16.76 11.00
C SER A 198 -2.88 -16.71 9.48
N ALA A 199 -3.27 -15.61 8.80
CA ALA A 199 -2.99 -15.40 7.37
C ALA A 199 -1.50 -15.11 7.08
N ALA A 200 -0.82 -14.34 7.94
CA ALA A 200 0.61 -14.03 7.83
C ALA A 200 1.45 -15.30 8.02
N GLU A 201 1.14 -16.12 9.03
CA GLU A 201 1.79 -17.42 9.25
C GLU A 201 1.57 -18.40 8.08
N ALA A 202 0.40 -18.36 7.43
CA ALA A 202 0.11 -19.17 6.26
C ALA A 202 0.87 -18.69 5.00
N ALA A 203 1.04 -17.38 4.83
CA ALA A 203 1.82 -16.78 3.76
C ALA A 203 3.33 -17.03 3.93
N GLU A 204 3.84 -16.99 5.16
CA GLU A 204 5.24 -17.31 5.48
C GLU A 204 5.56 -18.80 5.28
N LYS A 205 4.62 -19.70 5.61
CA LYS A 205 4.75 -21.14 5.30
C LYS A 205 4.74 -21.43 3.80
N LYS A 206 3.95 -20.69 3.00
CA LYS A 206 3.94 -20.84 1.53
C LYS A 206 5.20 -20.33 0.87
N SER A 207 5.77 -19.21 1.34
CA SER A 207 7.03 -18.67 0.82
C SER A 207 8.23 -19.55 1.18
N LYS A 208 8.30 -20.11 2.41
CA LYS A 208 9.35 -21.09 2.79
C LYS A 208 9.30 -22.38 1.97
N LYS A 209 8.10 -22.87 1.61
CA LYS A 209 7.92 -24.08 0.78
C LYS A 209 8.29 -23.89 -0.69
N ALA A 210 8.33 -22.64 -1.18
CA ALA A 210 8.77 -22.30 -2.54
C ALA A 210 10.30 -22.12 -2.66
N ALA A 211 11.02 -22.07 -1.53
CA ALA A 211 12.47 -21.84 -1.48
C ALA A 211 13.33 -23.12 -1.36
N GLU A 212 12.74 -24.33 -1.29
CA GLU A 212 13.50 -25.58 -1.33
C GLU A 212 13.98 -25.91 -2.75
N PRO A 213 15.29 -26.16 -2.98
CA PRO A 213 15.79 -26.48 -4.30
C PRO A 213 15.39 -27.92 -4.70
N LYS A 214 14.65 -28.06 -5.80
CA LYS A 214 14.39 -29.36 -6.43
C LYS A 214 15.72 -30.05 -6.76
N LYS A 215 16.02 -31.16 -6.08
CA LYS A 215 17.15 -32.06 -6.38
C LYS A 215 17.08 -32.52 -7.85
N LYS A 216 18.18 -32.31 -8.57
CA LYS A 216 18.41 -32.74 -9.96
C LYS A 216 18.23 -34.26 -10.11
N ALA A 217 17.39 -34.70 -11.04
CA ALA A 217 17.39 -36.06 -11.56
C ALA A 217 18.49 -36.21 -12.62
N LYS A 218 19.30 -37.28 -12.52
CA LYS A 218 20.37 -37.64 -13.48
C LYS A 218 19.79 -38.16 -14.81
N PRO A 219 20.51 -38.00 -15.95
CA PRO A 219 20.04 -38.46 -17.26
C PRO A 219 20.28 -39.96 -17.45
N LYS A 220 19.30 -40.67 -18.02
CA LYS A 220 19.47 -42.04 -18.55
C LYS A 220 19.82 -41.96 -20.04
N LYS A 221 20.90 -42.66 -20.41
CA LYS A 221 21.30 -42.96 -21.80
C LYS A 221 20.27 -43.85 -22.49
N SER A 222 19.94 -43.54 -23.74
CA SER A 222 19.63 -44.54 -24.78
C SER A 222 19.99 -43.97 -26.15
N ALA A 223 20.53 -44.83 -27.00
CA ALA A 223 21.25 -44.50 -28.23
C ALA A 223 20.37 -44.47 -29.50
N ALA A 224 20.75 -43.55 -30.39
CA ALA A 224 20.76 -43.55 -31.87
C ALA A 224 19.71 -44.32 -32.73
N LYS A 225 19.00 -43.54 -33.57
CA LYS A 225 18.86 -43.62 -35.06
C LYS A 225 17.93 -42.45 -35.48
N ALA A 226 18.29 -41.42 -36.25
CA ALA A 226 18.77 -41.27 -37.65
C ALA A 226 17.63 -40.82 -38.59
N ALA A 227 17.89 -39.74 -39.37
CA ALA A 227 17.14 -39.13 -40.51
C ALA A 227 15.88 -38.29 -40.15
N ASP A 228 15.58 -37.13 -40.76
CA ASP A 228 16.23 -36.16 -41.65
C ASP A 228 15.29 -34.94 -41.75
N ASP A 229 15.81 -33.81 -42.24
CA ASP A 229 15.16 -32.61 -42.82
C ASP A 229 14.35 -31.57 -42.00
N ASP A 230 14.91 -30.35 -42.04
CA ASP A 230 14.32 -29.05 -42.44
C ASP A 230 12.97 -28.59 -41.86
N ASP A 231 12.98 -27.52 -41.06
CA ASP A 231 12.68 -26.17 -41.58
C ASP A 231 12.82 -25.10 -40.48
N ILE A 232 13.57 -24.05 -40.80
CA ILE A 232 13.66 -22.78 -40.07
C ILE A 232 12.67 -21.83 -40.75
N PHE A 233 11.63 -21.39 -40.04
CA PHE A 233 11.09 -20.01 -40.02
C PHE A 233 10.08 -19.86 -38.88
#